data_AF-A0A4Q4UMX8-F1
#
_entry.id   AF-A0A4Q4UMX8-F1
#
_cell.length_a   1.000
_cell.length_b   1.000
_cell.length_c   1.000
_cell.angle_alpha   90.00
_cell.angle_beta   90.00
_cell.angle_gamma   90.00
#
_symmetry.space_group_name_H-M   'P 1'
#
loop_
_entity.id
_entity.type
_entity.pdbx_description
1 polymer ?
#
loop_
_entity_poly.entity_id
_entity_poly.type
_entity_poly.pdbx_seq_one_letter_code
_entity_poly.pdbx_strand_id
1 'polypeptide(L)'
;MAPRSGEKEKGEFLGYVGDIPCYSCNLRGSGLSDPNSNWRLWNADKKVYREATTHDEDEVFASKEEEVRTRMDRRRKAILWFTVGENLREEHLVDMGGRDKSSEDVFRRLYERVAPPGTPYEPLPPLLKKPTADEKAK
;
A
#
# COMPACT_ATOMS: atom_id res chain seq x y z
N MET A 1 18.22 -1.09 -30.06
CA MET A 1 17.00 -0.29 -30.22
C MET A 1 17.20 0.97 -29.39
N ALA A 2 17.07 2.17 -29.97
CA ALA A 2 17.30 3.42 -29.25
C ALA A 2 16.10 3.75 -28.34
N PRO A 3 16.34 4.24 -27.10
CA PRO A 3 15.27 4.57 -26.16
C PRO A 3 14.38 5.71 -26.71
N ARG A 4 13.06 5.57 -26.54
CA ARG A 4 12.08 6.56 -27.04
C ARG A 4 12.12 7.81 -26.16
N SER A 5 11.97 8.99 -26.76
CA SER A 5 11.97 10.29 -26.06
C SER A 5 10.87 10.32 -24.99
N GLY A 6 11.29 10.22 -23.73
CA GLY A 6 10.43 10.06 -22.54
C GLY A 6 11.06 9.16 -21.48
N GLU A 7 12.02 8.29 -21.85
CA GLU A 7 12.73 7.44 -20.89
C GLU A 7 13.75 8.18 -20.01
N LYS A 8 14.10 9.44 -20.35
CA LYS A 8 15.05 10.23 -19.54
C LYS A 8 14.51 10.63 -18.16
N GLU A 9 13.19 10.62 -17.95
CA GLU A 9 12.60 10.94 -16.63
C GLU A 9 12.57 9.72 -15.69
N LYS A 10 12.71 8.50 -16.21
CA LYS A 10 12.54 7.26 -15.44
C LYS A 10 13.80 6.80 -14.70
N GLY A 11 14.94 7.44 -14.94
CA GLY A 11 16.25 7.04 -14.41
C GLY A 11 16.90 5.88 -15.18
N GLU A 12 18.01 5.35 -14.67
CA GLU A 12 18.79 4.26 -15.26
C GLU A 12 18.01 2.95 -15.24
N PHE A 13 17.87 2.26 -16.37
CA PHE A 13 17.19 0.98 -16.42
C PHE A 13 17.97 -0.11 -15.64
N LEU A 14 17.30 -0.79 -14.72
CA LEU A 14 17.91 -1.77 -13.79
C LEU A 14 17.56 -3.24 -14.11
N GLY A 15 16.66 -3.50 -15.05
CA GLY A 15 16.21 -4.85 -15.40
C GLY A 15 14.70 -5.03 -15.26
N TYR A 16 14.24 -6.27 -15.13
CA TYR A 16 12.82 -6.60 -14.98
C TYR A 16 12.56 -7.28 -13.64
N VAL A 17 11.39 -7.00 -13.04
CA VAL A 17 10.80 -7.80 -11.96
C VAL A 17 9.53 -8.43 -12.53
N GLY A 18 9.58 -9.73 -12.84
CA GLY A 18 8.57 -10.37 -13.68
C GLY A 18 8.55 -9.72 -15.07
N ASP A 19 7.37 -9.32 -15.55
CA ASP A 19 7.20 -8.63 -16.85
C ASP A 19 7.27 -7.09 -16.74
N ILE A 20 7.62 -6.56 -15.56
CA ILE A 20 7.60 -5.11 -15.29
C ILE A 20 9.01 -4.54 -15.42
N PRO A 21 9.28 -3.61 -16.36
CA PRO A 21 10.57 -2.96 -16.47
C PRO A 21 10.84 -2.03 -15.27
N CYS A 22 12.00 -2.20 -14.66
CA CYS A 22 12.44 -1.49 -13.48
C CYS A 22 13.52 -0.48 -13.86
N TYR A 23 13.40 0.74 -13.32
CA TYR A 23 14.35 1.82 -13.51
C TYR A 23 14.79 2.37 -12.14
N SER A 24 15.95 3.00 -12.09
CA SER A 24 16.46 3.68 -10.90
C SER A 24 15.55 4.85 -10.61
N CYS A 25 14.86 4.83 -9.47
CA CYS A 25 14.10 5.98 -9.05
C CYS A 25 15.07 7.10 -8.64
N ASN A 26 15.06 8.22 -9.36
CA ASN A 26 15.66 9.44 -8.85
C ASN A 26 14.76 9.95 -7.74
N LEU A 27 15.25 9.88 -6.49
CA LEU A 27 14.57 10.53 -5.37
C LEU A 27 14.44 12.02 -5.70
N ARG A 28 13.28 12.61 -5.36
CA ARG A 28 13.17 14.08 -5.34
C ARG A 28 14.17 14.61 -4.30
N GLY A 29 14.71 15.80 -4.52
CA GLY A 29 15.73 16.38 -3.63
C GLY A 29 17.13 15.75 -3.75
N SER A 30 17.97 16.02 -2.77
CA SER A 30 19.43 15.74 -2.79
C SER A 30 19.81 14.37 -2.20
N GLY A 31 18.84 13.45 -2.05
CA GLY A 31 19.08 12.09 -1.53
C GLY A 31 18.39 11.77 -0.21
N LEU A 32 18.90 10.77 0.52
CA LEU A 32 18.25 10.17 1.71
C LEU A 32 18.15 11.10 2.92
N SER A 33 19.11 12.02 3.06
CA SER A 33 19.20 12.98 4.16
C SER A 33 18.46 14.28 3.90
N ASP A 34 17.96 14.50 2.68
CA ASP A 34 17.22 15.70 2.32
C ASP A 34 15.79 15.62 2.90
N PRO A 35 15.37 16.57 3.74
CA PRO A 35 14.00 16.62 4.26
C PRO A 35 12.92 16.71 3.17
N ASN A 36 13.28 17.25 1.99
CA ASN A 36 12.40 17.37 0.83
C ASN A 36 12.44 16.14 -0.09
N SER A 37 13.15 15.08 0.33
CA SER A 37 13.21 13.84 -0.42
C SER A 37 11.98 12.99 -0.21
N ASN A 38 11.45 12.48 -1.32
CA ASN A 38 10.34 11.51 -1.30
C ASN A 38 10.78 10.11 -0.84
N TRP A 39 12.01 9.93 -0.36
CA TRP A 39 12.53 8.67 0.19
C TRP A 39 11.59 8.03 1.21
N ARG A 40 11.01 8.83 2.12
CA ARG A 40 10.10 8.31 3.15
C ARG A 40 8.83 7.72 2.53
N LEU A 41 8.26 8.42 1.56
CA LEU A 41 7.10 7.95 0.81
C LEU A 41 7.43 6.70 0.01
N TRP A 42 8.55 6.71 -0.72
CA TRP A 42 9.00 5.55 -1.49
C TRP A 42 9.21 4.30 -0.63
N ASN A 43 9.77 4.46 0.57
CA ASN A 43 9.89 3.37 1.52
C ASN A 43 8.53 2.86 2.01
N ALA A 44 7.60 3.76 2.28
CA ALA A 44 6.24 3.39 2.68
C ALA A 44 5.52 2.63 1.54
N ASP A 45 5.57 3.15 0.32
CA ASP A 45 5.04 2.52 -0.90
C ASP A 45 5.63 1.11 -1.08
N LYS A 46 6.96 0.96 -0.93
CA LYS A 46 7.62 -0.35 -1.02
C LYS A 46 7.15 -1.34 0.05
N LYS A 47 7.01 -0.90 1.29
CA LYS A 47 6.52 -1.76 2.38
C LYS A 47 5.12 -2.26 2.08
N VAL A 48 4.21 -1.34 1.75
CA VAL A 48 2.81 -1.66 1.42
C VAL A 48 2.73 -2.62 0.22
N TYR A 49 3.51 -2.37 -0.83
CA TYR A 49 3.54 -3.25 -2.00
C TYR A 49 4.03 -4.65 -1.66
N ARG A 50 5.17 -4.78 -0.94
CA ARG A 50 5.72 -6.07 -0.53
C ARG A 50 4.73 -6.82 0.36
N GLU A 51 4.19 -6.17 1.38
CA GLU A 51 3.23 -6.79 2.30
C GLU A 51 1.99 -7.35 1.57
N ALA A 52 1.55 -6.72 0.49
CA ALA A 52 0.40 -7.18 -0.28
C ALA A 52 0.71 -8.28 -1.32
N THR A 53 1.96 -8.46 -1.73
CA THR A 53 2.33 -9.30 -2.89
C THR A 53 3.22 -10.49 -2.55
N THR A 54 3.99 -10.42 -1.45
CA THR A 54 4.88 -11.50 -1.03
C THR A 54 4.28 -12.34 0.09
N HIS A 55 4.44 -13.66 -0.01
CA HIS A 55 4.30 -14.56 1.12
C HIS A 55 5.59 -14.56 1.93
N ASP A 56 5.42 -14.34 3.23
CA ASP A 56 6.47 -14.44 4.22
C ASP A 56 6.33 -15.85 4.83
N GLU A 57 7.14 -16.80 4.34
CA GLU A 57 7.08 -18.21 4.76
C GLU A 57 7.40 -18.38 6.25
N ASP A 58 8.15 -17.43 6.82
CA ASP A 58 8.52 -17.41 8.24
C ASP A 58 7.41 -16.80 9.13
N GLU A 59 6.32 -16.31 8.55
CA GLU A 59 5.21 -15.71 9.31
C GLU A 59 4.27 -16.78 9.88
N VAL A 60 4.22 -16.85 11.21
CA VAL A 60 3.40 -17.83 11.94
C VAL A 60 2.05 -17.20 12.32
N PHE A 61 0.95 -17.79 11.84
CA PHE A 61 -0.42 -17.41 12.19
C PHE A 61 -1.02 -18.40 13.19
N ALA A 62 -1.91 -17.94 14.08
CA ALA A 62 -2.57 -18.82 15.04
C ALA A 62 -3.63 -19.71 14.36
N SER A 63 -4.17 -19.29 13.21
CA SER A 63 -5.08 -20.10 12.40
C SER A 63 -5.04 -19.74 10.91
N LYS A 64 -5.51 -20.67 10.07
CA LYS A 64 -5.70 -20.42 8.62
C LYS A 64 -6.66 -19.25 8.35
N GLU A 65 -7.68 -19.08 9.19
CA GLU A 65 -8.62 -17.97 9.06
C GLU A 65 -7.96 -16.62 9.37
N GLU A 66 -7.04 -16.58 10.33
CA GLU A 66 -6.23 -15.39 10.63
C GLU A 66 -5.25 -15.08 9.50
N GLU A 67 -4.59 -16.09 8.94
CA GLU A 67 -3.72 -15.97 7.76
C GLU A 67 -4.49 -15.36 6.58
N VAL A 68 -5.66 -15.92 6.24
CA VAL A 68 -6.52 -15.42 5.16
C VAL A 68 -6.97 -13.99 5.43
N ARG A 69 -7.44 -13.67 6.65
CA ARG A 69 -7.86 -12.31 7.02
C ARG A 69 -6.71 -11.31 6.89
N THR A 70 -5.54 -11.64 7.41
CA THR A 70 -4.36 -10.78 7.39
C THR A 70 -3.92 -10.50 5.94
N ARG A 71 -3.90 -11.54 5.10
CA ARG A 71 -3.56 -11.38 3.67
C ARG A 71 -4.58 -10.54 2.91
N MET A 72 -5.88 -10.74 3.17
CA MET A 72 -6.92 -9.90 2.58
C MET A 72 -6.81 -8.45 3.03
N ASP A 73 -6.53 -8.20 4.31
CA ASP A 73 -6.33 -6.85 4.84
C ASP A 73 -5.14 -6.15 4.18
N ARG A 74 -3.98 -6.81 4.09
CA ARG A 74 -2.79 -6.27 3.41
C ARG A 74 -3.05 -5.93 1.95
N ARG A 75 -3.76 -6.81 1.23
CA ARG A 75 -4.15 -6.56 -0.15
C ARG A 75 -5.11 -5.37 -0.26
N ARG A 76 -6.11 -5.28 0.62
CA ARG A 76 -7.04 -4.15 0.64
C ARG A 76 -6.35 -2.84 0.99
N LYS A 77 -5.42 -2.86 1.94
CA LYS A 77 -4.57 -1.73 2.31
C LYS A 77 -3.80 -1.23 1.10
N ALA A 78 -3.16 -2.11 0.34
CA ALA A 78 -2.45 -1.71 -0.87
C ALA A 78 -3.36 -1.11 -1.94
N ILE A 79 -4.56 -1.66 -2.16
CA ILE A 79 -5.54 -1.08 -3.09
C ILE A 79 -5.94 0.33 -2.65
N LEU A 80 -6.29 0.52 -1.38
CA LEU A 80 -6.63 1.84 -0.84
C LEU A 80 -5.46 2.81 -0.92
N TRP A 81 -4.26 2.35 -0.57
CA TRP A 81 -3.06 3.15 -0.60
C TRP A 81 -2.76 3.65 -2.02
N PHE A 82 -2.67 2.75 -3.00
CA PHE A 82 -2.25 3.12 -4.36
C PHE A 82 -3.35 3.79 -5.20
N THR A 83 -4.61 3.82 -4.72
CA THR A 83 -5.67 4.63 -5.33
C THR A 83 -5.62 6.10 -4.93
N VAL A 84 -4.89 6.44 -3.85
CA VAL A 84 -4.68 7.82 -3.40
C VAL A 84 -3.52 8.46 -4.18
N GLY A 85 -3.68 9.72 -4.59
CA GLY A 85 -2.62 10.48 -5.28
C GLY A 85 -1.36 10.68 -4.43
N GLU A 86 -0.20 10.71 -5.07
CA GLU A 86 1.12 10.77 -4.42
C GLU A 86 1.23 11.88 -3.37
N ASN A 87 0.79 13.10 -3.70
CA ASN A 87 0.86 14.26 -2.79
C ASN A 87 0.11 14.00 -1.47
N LEU A 88 -1.08 13.40 -1.55
CA LEU A 88 -1.88 13.10 -0.36
C LEU A 88 -1.27 11.95 0.46
N ARG A 89 -0.63 10.99 -0.20
CA ARG A 89 0.11 9.93 0.51
C ARG A 89 1.29 10.50 1.26
N GLU A 90 2.05 11.38 0.61
CA GLU A 90 3.22 12.05 1.18
C GLU A 90 2.85 12.83 2.44
N GLU A 91 1.74 13.57 2.38
CA GLU A 91 1.31 14.45 3.46
C GLU A 91 0.64 13.70 4.62
N HIS A 92 -0.13 12.64 4.34
CA HIS A 92 -1.04 12.07 5.34
C HIS A 92 -0.81 10.61 5.69
N LEU A 93 -0.11 9.85 4.84
CA LEU A 93 -0.04 8.40 4.95
C LEU A 93 1.35 7.82 5.13
N VAL A 94 2.44 8.59 5.02
CA VAL A 94 3.82 8.05 5.13
C VAL A 94 4.03 7.18 6.38
N ASP A 95 3.46 7.57 7.52
CA ASP A 95 3.52 6.82 8.79
C ASP A 95 2.68 5.53 8.80
N MET A 96 1.78 5.38 7.83
CA MET A 96 0.79 4.31 7.73
C MET A 96 1.28 3.10 6.90
N GLY A 97 2.47 3.19 6.32
CA GLY A 97 3.01 2.16 5.41
C GLY A 97 3.52 0.89 6.10
N GLY A 98 3.54 0.82 7.43
CA GLY A 98 4.07 -0.32 8.19
C GLY A 98 3.07 -1.45 8.44
N ARG A 99 3.58 -2.66 8.71
CA ARG A 99 2.80 -3.90 8.96
C ARG A 99 1.84 -3.79 10.15
N ASP A 100 2.09 -2.91 11.11
CA ASP A 100 1.26 -2.67 12.29
C ASP A 100 -0.02 -1.88 11.99
N LYS A 101 -0.18 -1.37 10.76
CA LYS A 101 -1.33 -0.57 10.33
C LYS A 101 -2.22 -1.36 9.38
N SER A 102 -3.52 -1.39 9.68
CA SER A 102 -4.53 -2.09 8.90
C SER A 102 -5.04 -1.28 7.71
N SER A 103 -5.82 -1.92 6.83
CA SER A 103 -6.57 -1.20 5.77
C SER A 103 -7.57 -0.18 6.32
N GLU A 104 -8.20 -0.48 7.46
CA GLU A 104 -9.14 0.42 8.14
C GLU A 104 -8.44 1.66 8.70
N ASP A 105 -7.23 1.50 9.23
CA ASP A 105 -6.44 2.64 9.74
C ASP A 105 -6.08 3.62 8.63
N VAL A 106 -5.66 3.11 7.48
CA VAL A 106 -5.38 3.92 6.28
C VAL A 106 -6.66 4.64 5.83
N PHE A 107 -7.78 3.92 5.75
CA PHE A 107 -9.05 4.48 5.30
C PHE A 107 -9.57 5.57 6.22
N ARG A 108 -9.57 5.33 7.53
CA ARG A 108 -9.95 6.31 8.55
C ARG A 108 -9.07 7.55 8.49
N ARG A 109 -7.75 7.41 8.33
CA ARG A 109 -6.83 8.55 8.21
C ARG A 109 -7.13 9.41 6.99
N LEU A 110 -7.40 8.79 5.84
CA LEU A 110 -7.82 9.50 4.64
C LEU A 110 -9.13 10.24 4.87
N TYR A 111 -10.07 9.57 5.53
CA TYR A 111 -11.35 10.17 5.83
C TYR A 111 -11.21 11.43 6.69
N GLU A 112 -10.49 11.33 7.80
CA GLU A 112 -10.33 12.43 8.76
C GLU A 112 -9.57 13.63 8.19
N ARG A 113 -8.66 13.42 7.23
CA ARG A 113 -7.75 14.46 6.72
C ARG A 113 -8.05 14.96 5.31
N VAL A 114 -8.70 14.14 4.49
CA VAL A 114 -8.88 14.40 3.05
C VAL A 114 -10.35 14.53 2.67
N ALA A 115 -11.28 13.91 3.43
CA ALA A 115 -12.69 14.03 3.10
C ALA A 115 -13.18 15.47 3.22
N PRO A 116 -14.15 15.90 2.38
CA PRO A 116 -14.75 17.21 2.50
C PRO A 116 -15.31 17.46 3.91
N PRO A 117 -15.24 18.69 4.43
CA PRO A 117 -15.83 19.02 5.72
C PRO A 117 -17.31 18.63 5.80
N GLY A 118 -17.70 17.97 6.88
CA GLY A 118 -19.09 17.54 7.12
C GLY A 118 -19.48 16.21 6.49
N THR A 119 -18.55 15.51 5.82
CA THR A 119 -18.80 14.13 5.39
C THR A 119 -18.84 13.22 6.65
N PRO A 120 -19.86 12.36 6.83
CA PRO A 120 -19.94 11.40 7.94
C PRO A 120 -19.16 10.10 7.68
N TYR A 121 -18.29 9.71 8.61
CA TYR A 121 -17.44 8.53 8.43
C TYR A 121 -18.27 7.24 8.31
N GLU A 122 -18.02 6.49 7.25
CA GLU A 122 -18.54 5.14 7.06
C GLU A 122 -17.36 4.15 7.10
N PRO A 123 -17.37 3.14 7.99
CA PRO A 123 -16.28 2.16 8.08
C PRO A 123 -16.22 1.24 6.86
N LEU A 124 -15.06 0.62 6.62
CA LEU A 124 -14.96 -0.33 5.51
C LEU A 124 -15.89 -1.55 5.75
N PRO A 125 -16.49 -2.10 4.67
CA PRO A 125 -17.21 -3.36 4.76
C PRO A 125 -16.33 -4.46 5.36
N PRO A 126 -16.87 -5.42 6.15
CA PRO A 126 -16.09 -6.52 6.72
C PRO A 126 -15.29 -7.29 5.66
N LEU A 127 -14.06 -7.69 5.99
CA LEU A 127 -13.18 -8.44 5.09
C LEU A 127 -13.76 -9.81 4.70
N LEU A 128 -14.47 -10.44 5.63
CA LEU A 128 -15.15 -11.72 5.42
C LEU A 128 -16.65 -11.54 5.70
N LYS A 129 -17.48 -12.21 4.88
CA LYS A 129 -18.91 -12.34 5.17
C LYS A 129 -19.06 -13.12 6.48
N LYS A 130 -19.97 -12.67 7.37
CA LYS A 130 -20.36 -13.49 8.52
C LYS A 130 -21.01 -14.77 7.97
N PRO A 131 -20.70 -15.97 8.52
CA PRO A 131 -21.45 -17.17 8.18
C PRO A 131 -22.92 -16.91 8.52
N THR A 132 -23.79 -17.05 7.53
CA THR A 132 -25.25 -17.01 7.75
C THR A 132 -25.64 -18.25 8.55
N ALA A 133 -26.67 -18.14 9.40
CA ALA A 133 -27.10 -19.23 10.28
C ALA A 133 -27.37 -20.55 9.52
N ASP A 134 -27.67 -20.49 8.22
CA ASP A 134 -27.90 -21.64 7.34
C ASP A 134 -26.64 -22.46 6.97
N GLU A 135 -25.43 -21.92 7.12
CA GLU A 135 -24.19 -22.68 6.84
C GLU A 135 -23.72 -23.52 8.03
N LYS A 136 -24.27 -23.31 9.24
CA LYS A 136 -23.96 -24.12 10.42
C LYS A 136 -24.78 -25.40 10.53
N ALA A 137 -25.70 -25.64 9.58
CA ALA A 137 -26.66 -26.74 9.62
C ALA A 137 -26.39 -27.83 8.58
N LYS A 138 -25.20 -27.89 7.96
CA LYS A 138 -24.86 -28.89 6.95
C LYS A 138 -23.61 -29.69 7.29
#